data_AF-A0A316QBV5-F1
#
_entry.id   AF-A0A316QBV5-F1
#
_cell.length_a   1.000
_cell.length_b   1.000
_cell.length_c   1.000
_cell.angle_alpha   90.00
_cell.angle_beta   90.00
_cell.angle_gamma   90.00
#
_symmetry.space_group_name_H-M   'P 1'
#
loop_
_entity.id
_entity.type
_entity.pdbx_description
1 polymer ?
#
loop_
_entity_poly.entity_id
_entity_poly.type
_entity_poly.pdbx_seq_one_letter_code
_entity_poly.pdbx_strand_id
1 'polypeptide(L)'
;MFELADLLKLAENNRIKIETCRLPFGINSIYTELKECPAIICLEQSLSAPQIKIELALCLGYYFLRGQKQLAKEEKRSRAEEWAYSKLAPVEIFTQAFAAGASDIEGIANYAGVTPEFIKGAAQYYAGRLGPYITLGSFCVIFEPLSIVQKF
;
A
#
# COMPACT_ATOMS: atom_id res chain seq x y z
N MET A 1 10.98 -2.93 0.92
CA MET A 1 9.71 -2.19 1.05
C MET A 1 9.97 -0.76 0.62
N PHE A 2 8.95 -0.06 0.09
CA PHE A 2 9.05 1.38 -0.14
C PHE A 2 8.82 2.15 1.16
N GLU A 3 9.73 3.09 1.44
CA GLU A 3 9.54 4.10 2.46
C GLU A 3 8.77 5.31 1.93
N LEU A 4 8.27 6.15 2.84
CA LEU A 4 7.59 7.39 2.45
C LEU A 4 8.46 8.26 1.54
N ALA A 5 9.76 8.35 1.82
CA ALA A 5 10.72 9.09 1.01
C ALA A 5 10.80 8.57 -0.44
N ASP A 6 10.68 7.25 -0.65
CA ASP A 6 10.70 6.66 -1.99
C ASP A 6 9.46 7.06 -2.80
N LEU A 7 8.28 7.10 -2.16
CA LEU A 7 7.04 7.55 -2.79
C LEU A 7 7.09 9.03 -3.14
N LEU A 8 7.60 9.87 -2.24
CA LEU A 8 7.77 11.30 -2.49
C LEU A 8 8.72 11.56 -3.67
N LYS A 9 9.87 10.87 -3.69
CA LYS A 9 10.82 10.94 -4.80
C LYS A 9 10.21 10.43 -6.11
N LEU A 10 9.39 9.38 -6.05
CA LEU A 10 8.71 8.86 -7.23
C LEU A 10 7.68 9.86 -7.79
N ALA A 11 6.93 10.54 -6.92
CA ALA A 11 6.00 11.60 -7.31
C ALA A 11 6.75 12.78 -7.96
N GLU A 12 7.84 13.24 -7.35
CA GLU A 12 8.69 14.31 -7.87
C GLU A 12 9.23 13.99 -9.26
N ASN A 13 9.80 12.78 -9.45
CA ASN A 13 10.33 12.32 -10.73
C ASN A 13 9.26 12.28 -11.84
N ASN A 14 8.00 12.09 -11.47
CA ASN A 14 6.86 12.08 -12.39
C ASN A 14 6.16 13.46 -12.49
N ARG A 15 6.75 14.51 -11.90
CA ARG A 15 6.21 15.88 -11.86
C ARG A 15 4.80 15.95 -11.27
N ILE A 16 4.53 15.08 -10.30
CA ILE A 16 3.27 15.04 -9.57
C ILE A 16 3.40 15.98 -8.38
N LYS A 17 2.53 16.99 -8.31
CA LYS A 17 2.48 17.89 -7.17
C LYS A 17 1.74 17.22 -6.02
N ILE A 18 2.26 17.33 -4.79
CA ILE A 18 1.59 16.83 -3.59
C ILE A 18 1.20 18.04 -2.72
N GLU A 19 -0.04 18.09 -2.29
CA GLU A 19 -0.59 19.13 -1.42
C GLU A 19 -1.36 18.49 -0.27
N THR A 20 -1.40 19.18 0.87
CA THR A 20 -2.23 18.80 2.03
C THR A 20 -3.33 19.82 2.21
N CYS A 21 -4.59 19.38 2.32
CA CYS A 21 -5.73 20.26 2.50
C CYS A 21 -6.86 19.58 3.29
N ARG A 22 -7.90 20.36 3.66
CA ARG A 22 -9.13 19.78 4.23
C ARG A 22 -9.99 19.23 3.10
N LEU A 23 -10.17 17.92 3.09
CA LEU A 23 -11.03 17.18 2.19
C LEU A 23 -12.41 16.94 2.82
N PRO A 24 -13.44 16.65 2.00
CA PRO A 24 -14.73 16.23 2.50
C PRO A 24 -14.62 14.99 3.41
N PHE A 25 -15.52 14.90 4.39
CA PHE A 25 -15.55 13.78 5.33
C PHE A 25 -15.56 12.42 4.61
N GLY A 26 -14.70 11.50 5.06
CA GLY A 26 -14.55 10.16 4.49
C GLY A 26 -13.63 10.08 3.26
N ILE A 27 -13.01 11.18 2.83
CA ILE A 27 -12.03 11.18 1.74
C ILE A 27 -10.64 11.45 2.30
N ASN A 28 -9.74 10.46 2.17
CA ASN A 28 -8.37 10.60 2.63
C ASN A 28 -7.46 11.25 1.56
N SER A 29 -7.71 10.99 0.28
CA SER A 29 -6.91 11.53 -0.80
C SER A 29 -7.69 11.72 -2.09
N ILE A 30 -7.22 12.65 -2.92
CA ILE A 30 -7.72 12.92 -4.27
C ILE A 30 -6.53 12.99 -5.22
N TYR A 31 -6.59 12.20 -6.28
CA TYR A 31 -5.72 12.32 -7.44
C TYR A 31 -6.48 12.99 -8.59
N THR A 32 -5.87 13.97 -9.25
CA THR A 32 -6.42 14.58 -10.47
C THR A 32 -5.33 15.04 -11.43
N GLU A 33 -5.65 15.05 -12.73
CA GLU A 33 -4.80 15.59 -13.79
C GLU A 33 -5.24 17.03 -14.10
N LEU A 34 -4.30 17.98 -14.09
CA LEU A 34 -4.57 19.38 -14.42
C LEU A 34 -3.97 19.71 -15.79
N LYS A 35 -4.44 20.81 -16.40
CA LYS A 35 -3.92 21.28 -17.69
C LYS A 35 -2.48 21.81 -17.61
N GLU A 36 -2.14 22.46 -16.49
CA GLU A 36 -0.88 23.19 -16.28
C GLU A 36 0.15 22.39 -15.46
N CYS A 37 -0.32 21.54 -14.54
CA CYS A 37 0.47 20.55 -13.82
C CYS A 37 -0.01 19.16 -14.22
N PRO A 38 0.83 18.25 -14.73
CA PRO A 38 0.36 17.00 -15.32
C PRO A 38 -0.45 16.15 -14.35
N ALA A 39 -0.13 16.18 -13.05
CA ALA A 39 -0.96 15.61 -12.00
C ALA A 39 -0.75 16.28 -10.63
N ILE A 40 -1.78 16.23 -9.79
CA ILE A 40 -1.73 16.62 -8.38
C ILE A 40 -2.37 15.53 -7.51
N ILE A 41 -1.77 15.30 -6.35
CA ILE A 41 -2.31 14.48 -5.26
C ILE A 41 -2.59 15.41 -4.08
N CYS A 42 -3.85 15.49 -3.67
CA CYS A 42 -4.25 16.18 -2.46
C CYS A 42 -4.50 15.15 -1.37
N LEU A 43 -3.84 15.33 -0.22
CA LEU A 43 -4.01 14.49 0.97
C LEU A 43 -4.81 15.24 2.03
N GLU A 44 -5.65 14.52 2.76
CA GLU A 44 -6.33 15.05 3.93
C GLU A 44 -5.30 15.46 5.00
N GLN A 45 -5.40 16.69 5.48
CA GLN A 45 -4.44 17.30 6.40
C GLN A 45 -4.31 16.59 7.75
N SER A 46 -5.32 15.81 8.16
CA SER A 46 -5.37 15.12 9.46
C SER A 46 -4.81 13.69 9.43
N LEU A 47 -4.29 13.23 8.29
CA LEU A 47 -3.74 11.88 8.17
C LEU A 47 -2.45 11.70 8.97
N SER A 48 -2.34 10.55 9.64
CA SER A 48 -1.10 10.10 10.26
C SER A 48 -0.04 9.71 9.22
N ALA A 49 1.24 9.63 9.63
CA ALA A 49 2.32 9.24 8.72
C ALA A 49 2.12 7.88 8.02
N PRO A 50 1.65 6.80 8.70
CA PRO A 50 1.29 5.55 8.03
C PRO A 50 0.19 5.72 6.97
N GLN A 51 -0.84 6.51 7.28
CA GLN A 51 -1.92 6.78 6.34
C GLN A 51 -1.43 7.59 5.14
N ILE A 52 -0.62 8.64 5.34
CA ILE A 52 0.00 9.39 4.25
C ILE A 52 0.79 8.46 3.33
N LYS A 53 1.57 7.52 3.90
CA LYS A 53 2.34 6.53 3.12
C LYS A 53 1.42 5.66 2.26
N ILE A 54 0.34 5.13 2.83
CA ILE A 54 -0.64 4.32 2.12
C ILE A 54 -1.32 5.12 1.00
N GLU A 55 -1.87 6.30 1.32
CA GLU A 55 -2.62 7.12 0.37
C GLU A 55 -1.76 7.60 -0.80
N LEU A 56 -0.49 7.93 -0.56
CA LEU A 56 0.46 8.23 -1.63
C LEU A 56 0.70 7.02 -2.52
N ALA A 57 0.88 5.83 -1.94
CA ALA A 57 1.08 4.63 -2.73
C ALA A 57 -0.16 4.30 -3.59
N LEU A 58 -1.36 4.43 -3.04
CA LEU A 58 -2.62 4.26 -3.79
C LEU A 58 -2.73 5.26 -4.94
N CYS A 59 -2.51 6.55 -4.68
CA CYS A 59 -2.59 7.58 -5.71
C CYS A 59 -1.53 7.39 -6.81
N LEU A 60 -0.31 6.99 -6.46
CA LEU A 60 0.75 6.68 -7.42
C LEU A 60 0.42 5.44 -8.25
N GLY A 61 -0.09 4.38 -7.63
CA GLY A 61 -0.59 3.19 -8.33
C GLY A 61 -1.66 3.57 -9.36
N TYR A 62 -2.60 4.42 -8.96
CA TYR A 62 -3.66 4.93 -9.85
C TYR A 62 -3.07 5.78 -11.01
N TYR A 63 -2.11 6.66 -10.72
CA TYR A 63 -1.41 7.46 -11.74
C TYR A 63 -0.71 6.59 -12.80
N PHE A 64 -0.07 5.49 -12.39
CA PHE A 64 0.58 4.59 -13.35
C PHE A 64 -0.40 3.83 -14.24
N LEU A 65 -1.68 3.77 -13.87
CA LEU A 65 -2.75 3.18 -14.67
C LEU A 65 -3.45 4.19 -15.59
N ARG A 66 -3.06 5.48 -15.59
CA ARG A 66 -3.72 6.55 -16.38
C ARG A 66 -3.83 6.25 -17.88
N GLY A 67 -2.83 5.55 -18.44
CA GLY A 67 -2.79 5.16 -19.86
C GLY A 67 -3.86 4.14 -20.26
N GLN A 68 -4.41 3.40 -19.29
CA GLN A 68 -5.42 2.36 -19.53
C GLN A 68 -6.83 2.98 -19.47
N LYS A 69 -7.20 3.77 -20.48
CA LYS A 69 -8.47 4.53 -20.50
C LYS A 69 -9.73 3.66 -20.54
N GLN A 70 -9.62 2.41 -20.98
CA GLN A 70 -10.71 1.44 -21.08
C GLN A 70 -11.13 0.84 -19.73
N LEU A 71 -10.27 0.91 -18.70
CA LEU A 71 -10.60 0.37 -17.40
C LEU A 71 -11.62 1.26 -16.68
N ALA A 72 -12.60 0.62 -16.05
CA ALA A 72 -13.51 1.29 -15.14
C ALA A 72 -12.74 1.93 -13.97
N LYS A 73 -13.32 2.97 -13.37
CA LYS A 73 -12.68 3.69 -12.24
C LYS A 73 -12.45 2.77 -11.05
N GLU A 74 -13.39 1.88 -10.79
CA GLU A 74 -13.37 0.89 -9.72
C GLU A 74 -12.24 -0.12 -9.95
N GLU A 75 -12.07 -0.58 -11.19
CA GLU A 75 -10.98 -1.51 -11.55
C GLU A 75 -9.60 -0.85 -11.40
N LYS A 76 -9.47 0.42 -11.80
CA LYS A 76 -8.23 1.18 -11.58
C LYS A 76 -7.90 1.34 -10.10
N ARG A 77 -8.92 1.56 -9.26
CA ARG A 77 -8.74 1.64 -7.80
C ARG A 77 -8.26 0.31 -7.24
N SER A 78 -8.91 -0.79 -7.60
CA SER A 78 -8.48 -2.12 -7.15
C SER A 78 -7.03 -2.42 -7.57
N ARG A 79 -6.66 -2.19 -8.84
CA ARG A 79 -5.26 -2.37 -9.28
C ARG A 79 -4.27 -1.41 -8.61
N ALA A 80 -4.71 -0.24 -8.19
CA ALA A 80 -3.88 0.69 -7.42
C ALA A 80 -3.64 0.18 -5.99
N GLU A 81 -4.63 -0.47 -5.36
CA GLU A 81 -4.47 -1.17 -4.09
C GLU A 81 -3.46 -2.32 -4.23
N GLU A 82 -3.57 -3.13 -5.29
CA GLU A 82 -2.57 -4.18 -5.58
C GLU A 82 -1.16 -3.61 -5.71
N TRP A 83 -1.03 -2.47 -6.42
CA TRP A 83 0.25 -1.79 -6.55
C TRP A 83 0.76 -1.34 -5.17
N ALA A 84 -0.09 -0.74 -4.34
CA ALA A 84 0.27 -0.33 -2.99
C ALA A 84 0.70 -1.53 -2.11
N TYR A 85 -0.02 -2.65 -2.14
CA TYR A 85 0.37 -3.87 -1.43
C TYR A 85 1.75 -4.36 -1.89
N SER A 86 2.00 -4.40 -3.20
CA SER A 86 3.29 -4.84 -3.73
C SER A 86 4.49 -3.98 -3.30
N LYS A 87 4.25 -2.70 -2.95
CA LYS A 87 5.31 -1.77 -2.54
C LYS A 87 5.46 -1.65 -1.03
N LEU A 88 4.34 -1.58 -0.32
CA LEU A 88 4.30 -1.31 1.11
C LEU A 88 4.18 -2.57 1.96
N ALA A 89 3.60 -3.64 1.44
CA ALA A 89 3.47 -4.92 2.14
C ALA A 89 3.72 -6.10 1.19
N PRO A 90 4.91 -6.21 0.57
CA PRO A 90 5.26 -7.38 -0.24
C PRO A 90 5.25 -8.65 0.62
N VAL A 91 5.01 -9.82 0.05
CA VAL A 91 4.83 -11.08 0.83
C VAL A 91 6.02 -11.38 1.74
N GLU A 92 7.23 -11.01 1.34
CA GLU A 92 8.45 -11.20 2.14
C GLU A 92 8.38 -10.44 3.48
N ILE A 93 7.57 -9.38 3.57
CA ILE A 93 7.49 -8.56 4.77
C ILE A 93 6.97 -9.32 5.97
N PHE A 94 6.05 -10.27 5.76
CA PHE A 94 5.50 -11.08 6.83
C PHE A 94 6.65 -11.81 7.53
N THR A 95 7.51 -12.48 6.76
CA THR A 95 8.65 -13.21 7.30
C THR A 95 9.76 -12.32 7.87
N GLN A 96 9.99 -11.14 7.26
CA GLN A 96 10.99 -10.19 7.75
C GLN A 96 10.58 -9.57 9.10
N ALA A 97 9.30 -9.18 9.23
CA ALA A 97 8.74 -8.69 10.48
C ALA A 97 8.80 -9.77 11.57
N PHE A 98 8.43 -11.01 11.24
CA PHE A 98 8.53 -12.13 12.16
C PHE A 98 9.95 -12.38 12.65
N ALA A 99 10.93 -12.37 11.74
CA ALA A 99 12.34 -12.50 12.09
C ALA A 99 12.85 -11.33 12.97
N ALA A 100 12.22 -10.16 12.87
CA ALA A 100 12.47 -9.01 13.74
C ALA A 100 11.68 -9.04 15.07
N GLY A 101 10.95 -10.13 15.35
CA GLY A 101 10.19 -10.32 16.59
C GLY A 101 8.73 -9.85 16.54
N ALA A 102 8.23 -9.39 15.39
CA ALA A 102 6.84 -9.01 15.20
C ALA A 102 6.00 -10.22 14.74
N SER A 103 5.24 -10.81 15.65
CA SER A 103 4.47 -12.04 15.39
C SER A 103 2.96 -11.84 15.18
N ASP A 104 2.46 -10.61 15.30
CA ASP A 104 1.05 -10.27 15.13
C ASP A 104 0.84 -9.14 14.11
N ILE A 105 -0.42 -8.88 13.77
CA ILE A 105 -0.78 -7.90 12.73
C ILE A 105 -0.34 -6.48 13.09
N GLU A 106 -0.41 -6.12 14.37
CA GLU A 106 0.02 -4.82 14.90
C GLU A 106 1.53 -4.65 14.76
N GLY A 107 2.30 -5.66 15.18
CA GLY A 107 3.75 -5.68 15.04
C GLY A 107 4.18 -5.62 13.58
N ILE A 108 3.53 -6.37 12.69
CA ILE A 108 3.83 -6.34 11.25
C ILE A 108 3.51 -4.95 10.66
N ALA A 109 2.37 -4.36 11.03
CA ALA A 109 1.97 -3.03 10.57
C ALA A 109 2.98 -1.96 11.03
N ASN A 110 3.39 -2.02 12.30
CA ASN A 110 4.41 -1.13 12.87
C ASN A 110 5.77 -1.30 12.19
N TYR A 111 6.22 -2.54 12.00
CA TYR A 111 7.45 -2.85 11.26
C TYR A 111 7.41 -2.29 9.83
N ALA A 112 6.25 -2.41 9.19
CA ALA A 112 6.02 -1.92 7.85
C ALA A 112 5.67 -0.43 7.75
N GLY A 113 5.51 0.28 8.87
CA GLY A 113 5.08 1.68 8.88
C GLY A 113 3.75 1.94 8.16
N VAL A 114 2.79 1.01 8.27
CA VAL A 114 1.43 1.07 7.70
C VAL A 114 0.40 0.78 8.80
N THR A 115 -0.91 0.77 8.48
CA THR A 115 -1.96 0.43 9.46
C THR A 115 -2.25 -1.08 9.50
N PRO A 116 -2.78 -1.61 10.62
CA PRO A 116 -3.17 -3.02 10.73
C PRO A 116 -4.21 -3.43 9.67
N GLU A 117 -5.15 -2.55 9.34
CA GLU A 117 -6.17 -2.78 8.30
C GLU A 117 -5.53 -2.96 6.92
N PHE A 118 -4.47 -2.21 6.63
CA PHE A 118 -3.74 -2.34 5.38
C PHE A 118 -3.01 -3.69 5.28
N ILE A 119 -2.41 -4.16 6.37
CA ILE A 119 -1.81 -5.50 6.43
C ILE A 119 -2.85 -6.60 6.25
N LYS A 120 -4.05 -6.45 6.86
CA LYS A 120 -5.16 -7.38 6.67
C LYS A 120 -5.60 -7.45 5.20
N GLY A 121 -5.75 -6.29 4.55
CA GLY A 121 -6.09 -6.21 3.13
C GLY A 121 -5.00 -6.85 2.24
N ALA A 122 -3.73 -6.61 2.54
CA ALA A 122 -2.62 -7.23 1.82
C ALA A 122 -2.63 -8.76 1.98
N ALA A 123 -2.85 -9.27 3.19
CA ALA A 123 -2.95 -10.71 3.45
C ALA A 123 -4.11 -11.34 2.68
N GLN A 124 -5.29 -10.71 2.67
CA GLN A 124 -6.46 -11.17 1.88
C GLN A 124 -6.17 -11.16 0.38
N TYR A 125 -5.52 -10.11 -0.13
CA TYR A 125 -5.10 -10.04 -1.53
C TYR A 125 -4.19 -11.22 -1.92
N TYR A 126 -3.17 -11.49 -1.11
CA TYR A 126 -2.27 -12.61 -1.37
C TYR A 126 -2.92 -13.97 -1.18
N ALA A 127 -3.86 -14.12 -0.23
CA ALA A 127 -4.63 -15.34 -0.06
C ALA A 127 -5.41 -15.70 -1.34
N GLY A 128 -6.08 -14.70 -1.94
CA GLY A 128 -6.83 -14.88 -3.19
C GLY A 128 -5.96 -15.23 -4.39
N ARG A 129 -4.67 -14.83 -4.37
CA ARG A 129 -3.74 -15.01 -5.50
C ARG A 129 -2.82 -16.22 -5.37
N LEU A 130 -2.40 -16.54 -4.15
CA LEU A 130 -1.38 -17.56 -3.85
C LEU A 130 -1.97 -18.78 -3.14
N GLY A 131 -3.25 -18.71 -2.75
CA GLY A 131 -3.89 -19.71 -1.91
C GLY A 131 -3.77 -19.37 -0.42
N PRO A 132 -4.27 -20.24 0.47
CA PRO A 132 -4.42 -19.94 1.90
C PRO A 132 -3.10 -19.73 2.65
N TYR A 133 -1.98 -20.22 2.09
CA TYR A 133 -0.65 -20.07 2.67
C TYR A 133 0.44 -20.11 1.59
N ILE A 134 1.63 -19.62 1.93
CA ILE A 134 2.83 -19.73 1.11
C ILE A 134 4.05 -20.12 1.96
N THR A 135 4.97 -20.89 1.39
CA THR A 135 6.30 -21.12 1.98
C THR A 135 7.30 -20.11 1.41
N LEU A 136 8.00 -19.41 2.30
CA LEU A 136 9.12 -18.52 1.98
C LEU A 136 10.36 -18.99 2.77
N GLY A 137 11.23 -19.75 2.10
CA GLY A 137 12.39 -20.36 2.74
C GLY A 137 11.98 -21.30 3.89
N SER A 138 12.49 -21.03 5.10
CA SER A 138 12.15 -21.77 6.32
C SER A 138 10.84 -21.32 6.95
N PHE A 139 10.13 -20.33 6.42
CA PHE A 139 8.87 -19.84 6.98
C PHE A 139 7.67 -20.30 6.16
N CYS A 140 6.54 -20.50 6.82
CA CYS A 140 5.24 -20.64 6.20
C CYS A 140 4.34 -19.51 6.70
N VAL A 141 3.81 -18.71 5.76
CA VAL A 141 2.88 -17.62 6.01
C VAL A 141 1.48 -18.12 5.68
N ILE A 142 0.62 -18.19 6.68
CA ILE A 142 -0.81 -18.49 6.57
C ILE A 142 -1.54 -17.15 6.55
N PHE A 143 -2.37 -16.90 5.55
CA PHE A 143 -3.01 -15.59 5.38
C PHE A 143 -4.32 -15.44 6.15
N GLU A 144 -5.01 -16.53 6.47
CA GLU A 144 -6.29 -16.51 7.17
C GLU A 144 -6.46 -17.69 8.15
N PRO A 145 -6.42 -17.44 9.48
CA PRO A 145 -5.97 -16.20 10.13
C PRO A 145 -4.47 -15.93 9.86
N LEU A 146 -4.07 -14.65 9.84
CA LEU A 146 -2.67 -14.29 9.58
C LEU A 146 -1.76 -14.89 10.66
N SER A 147 -0.89 -15.81 10.27
CA SER A 147 0.01 -16.55 11.16
C SER A 147 1.28 -16.93 10.44
N ILE A 148 2.40 -16.93 11.15
CA ILE A 148 3.71 -17.24 10.58
C ILE A 148 4.35 -18.32 11.42
N VAL A 149 4.76 -19.40 10.78
CA VAL A 149 5.44 -20.53 11.43
C VAL A 149 6.81 -20.74 10.81
N GLN A 150 7.80 -20.99 11.65
CA GLN A 150 9.15 -21.37 11.20
C GLN A 150 9.26 -22.89 11.22
N LYS A 151 9.74 -23.46 10.12
CA LYS A 151 10.08 -24.88 9.99
C LYS A 151 11.34 -25.14 10.82
N PHE A 152 11.30 -26.17 11.65
CA PHE A 152 12.43 -26.69 12.42
C PHE A 152 13.23 -27.71 11.61
#